data_AF-A0A6V7WAV2-F1
#
_entry.id   AF-A0A6V7WAV2-F1
#
_cell.length_a   1.000
_cell.length_b   1.000
_cell.length_c   1.000
_cell.angle_alpha   90.00
_cell.angle_beta   90.00
_cell.angle_gamma   90.00
#
_symmetry.space_group_name_H-M   'P 1'
#
loop_
_entity.id
_entity.type
_entity.pdbx_description
1 polymer ?
#
loop_
_entity_poly.entity_id
_entity_poly.type
_entity_poly.pdbx_seq_one_letter_code
_entity_poly.pdbx_strand_id
1 'polypeptide(L)'
;MVSVYGCGECPKGVYKVGQLVDYRDDSGNIEQHKTADFNKMQCAHCSHGPACNSFTFLEERLFCLEKAAKKWTPEKGVKWCAVGACFVGVNSSEMAIVQGCGRCSDQPNLNKCENCKQRYCNDKRRLKTIRCHHLSPNLHPYLKRVKTCHPVISSCYIARDIFGRGDNFI
;
A
#
# COMPACT_ATOMS: atom_id res chain seq x y z
N MET A 1 17.53 -16.02 -0.23
CA MET A 1 16.34 -15.59 0.54
C MET A 1 16.41 -16.29 1.89
N VAL A 2 15.81 -15.74 2.95
CA VAL A 2 15.83 -16.40 4.27
C VAL A 2 14.42 -16.86 4.58
N SER A 3 14.25 -18.16 4.82
CA SER A 3 12.99 -18.78 5.22
C SER A 3 13.14 -19.31 6.65
N VAL A 4 12.17 -19.01 7.51
CA VAL A 4 12.13 -19.49 8.89
C VAL A 4 10.86 -20.29 9.06
N TYR A 5 11.00 -21.51 9.57
CA TYR A 5 9.89 -22.40 9.89
C TYR A 5 9.77 -22.50 11.41
N GLY A 6 8.55 -22.52 11.93
CA GLY A 6 8.31 -22.61 13.36
C GLY A 6 6.88 -23.03 13.68
N CYS A 7 6.64 -23.35 14.95
CA CYS A 7 5.32 -23.70 15.46
C CYS A 7 4.61 -22.46 16.04
N GLY A 8 3.28 -22.42 15.91
CA GLY A 8 2.44 -21.36 16.47
C GLY A 8 2.16 -20.21 15.51
N GLU A 9 1.70 -19.09 16.05
CA GLU A 9 1.38 -17.89 15.27
C GLU A 9 2.64 -17.17 14.79
N CYS A 10 2.46 -16.31 13.78
CA CYS A 10 3.50 -15.41 13.31
C CYS A 10 4.05 -14.51 14.44
N PRO A 11 5.35 -14.61 14.76
CA PRO A 11 5.98 -13.77 15.78
C PRO A 11 5.92 -12.28 15.44
N LYS A 12 6.14 -11.44 16.45
CA LYS A 12 6.32 -9.98 16.29
C LYS A 12 7.62 -9.58 16.95
N GLY A 13 8.46 -8.81 16.26
CA GLY A 13 9.75 -8.40 16.80
C GLY A 13 10.96 -9.02 16.09
N VAL A 14 12.12 -8.83 16.71
CA VAL A 14 13.41 -9.33 16.23
C VAL A 14 13.85 -10.47 17.13
N TYR A 15 14.20 -11.59 16.53
CA TYR A 15 14.57 -12.81 17.25
C TYR A 15 15.92 -13.33 16.78
N LYS A 16 16.68 -13.94 17.70
CA LYS A 16 17.85 -14.72 17.29
C LYS A 16 17.36 -16.01 16.66
N VAL A 17 17.86 -16.30 15.48
CA VAL A 17 17.45 -17.47 14.69
C VAL A 17 17.66 -18.78 15.46
N GLY A 18 18.76 -18.89 16.21
CA GLY A 18 19.03 -20.06 17.07
C GLY A 18 17.99 -20.30 18.18
N GLN A 19 17.11 -19.33 18.47
CA GLN A 19 16.01 -19.49 19.42
C GLN A 19 14.71 -19.98 18.76
N LEU A 20 14.63 -20.05 17.43
CA LEU A 20 13.40 -20.32 16.67
C LEU A 20 13.35 -21.70 16.00
N VAL A 21 14.43 -22.48 16.04
CA VAL A 21 14.60 -23.83 15.45
C VAL A 21 14.63 -23.85 13.91
N ASP A 22 15.60 -24.60 13.36
CA ASP A 22 15.92 -24.87 11.94
C ASP A 22 15.87 -23.68 10.95
N TYR A 23 16.87 -22.81 11.04
CA TYR A 23 17.27 -21.97 9.91
C TYR A 23 18.02 -22.80 8.89
N ARG A 24 17.59 -22.68 7.64
CA ARG A 24 18.34 -23.14 6.49
C ARG A 24 18.37 -21.98 5.50
N ASP A 25 19.57 -21.56 5.13
CA ASP A 25 19.72 -20.71 3.94
C ASP A 25 19.29 -21.49 2.68
N ASP A 26 19.28 -20.84 1.51
CA ASP A 26 18.96 -21.50 0.24
C ASP A 26 19.93 -22.67 -0.11
N SER A 27 21.03 -22.83 0.64
CA SER A 27 22.04 -23.89 0.52
C SER A 27 21.93 -24.97 1.60
N GLY A 28 20.99 -24.86 2.54
CA GLY A 28 20.80 -25.82 3.63
C GLY A 28 21.66 -25.59 4.88
N ASN A 29 22.42 -24.49 4.98
CA ASN A 29 23.30 -24.24 6.12
C ASN A 29 22.55 -23.59 7.29
N ILE A 30 22.91 -24.00 8.52
CA ILE A 30 22.39 -23.44 9.77
C ILE A 30 23.28 -22.27 10.22
N GLU A 31 22.81 -21.03 10.06
CA GLU A 31 23.50 -19.85 10.61
C GLU A 31 22.91 -19.44 11.96
N GLN A 32 23.54 -19.89 13.04
CA GLN A 32 23.10 -19.65 14.42
C GLN A 32 23.19 -18.18 14.87
N HIS A 33 23.94 -17.34 14.15
CA HIS A 33 24.20 -15.94 14.52
C HIS A 33 23.30 -14.91 13.83
N LYS A 34 22.39 -15.34 12.96
CA LYS A 34 21.48 -14.41 12.28
C LYS A 34 20.32 -14.00 13.18
N THR A 35 19.85 -12.77 12.96
CA THR A 35 18.60 -12.27 13.54
C THR A 35 17.53 -12.27 12.46
N ALA A 36 16.32 -12.70 12.81
CA ALA A 36 15.14 -12.61 11.97
C ALA A 36 14.26 -11.47 12.49
N ASP A 37 14.04 -10.44 11.67
CA ASP A 37 13.11 -9.34 11.96
C ASP A 37 11.74 -9.65 11.36
N PHE A 38 10.86 -10.25 12.16
CA PHE A 38 9.50 -10.60 11.73
C PHE A 38 8.62 -9.38 11.48
N ASN A 39 9.06 -8.18 11.85
CA ASN A 39 8.36 -6.95 11.45
C ASN A 39 8.60 -6.59 9.99
N LYS A 40 9.50 -7.30 9.30
CA LYS A 40 9.85 -7.07 7.89
C LYS A 40 9.69 -8.33 7.03
N MET A 41 9.32 -9.46 7.62
CA MET A 41 9.19 -10.75 6.94
C MET A 41 7.73 -11.12 6.70
N GLN A 42 7.43 -11.61 5.50
CA GLN A 42 6.10 -12.12 5.23
C GLN A 42 5.85 -13.38 6.03
N CYS A 43 4.76 -13.39 6.80
CA CYS A 43 4.40 -14.53 7.61
C CYS A 43 2.92 -14.88 7.46
N ALA A 44 2.66 -16.17 7.33
CA ALA A 44 1.34 -16.76 7.31
C ALA A 44 1.26 -17.91 8.29
N HIS A 45 0.21 -17.90 9.12
CA HIS A 45 -0.10 -18.99 10.03
C HIS A 45 -1.05 -19.98 9.34
N CYS A 46 -0.74 -21.26 9.44
CA CYS A 46 -1.59 -22.36 9.00
C CYS A 46 -1.96 -23.23 10.20
N SER A 47 -3.22 -23.66 10.28
CA SER A 47 -3.76 -24.43 11.42
C SER A 47 -4.39 -25.77 11.01
N HIS A 48 -4.39 -26.10 9.72
CA HIS A 48 -5.10 -27.26 9.18
C HIS A 48 -4.12 -28.23 8.51
N GLY A 49 -3.71 -29.26 9.25
CA GLY A 49 -2.94 -30.39 8.74
C GLY A 49 -1.45 -30.40 9.13
N PRO A 50 -0.81 -31.57 9.08
CA PRO A 50 0.61 -31.71 9.38
C PRO A 50 1.46 -30.96 8.35
N ALA A 51 2.52 -30.28 8.80
CA ALA A 51 3.49 -29.58 7.94
C ALA A 51 2.86 -28.62 6.91
N CYS A 52 1.75 -27.96 7.26
CA CYS A 52 1.05 -27.03 6.38
C CYS A 52 1.84 -25.74 6.07
N ASN A 53 2.92 -25.47 6.81
CA ASN A 53 3.75 -24.28 6.72
C ASN A 53 4.78 -24.41 5.58
N SER A 54 4.31 -24.69 4.36
CA SER A 54 5.15 -24.81 3.18
C SER A 54 5.42 -23.45 2.51
N PHE A 55 6.45 -23.38 1.68
CA PHE A 55 6.71 -22.19 0.86
C PHE A 55 5.55 -21.88 -0.09
N THR A 56 4.99 -22.91 -0.75
CA THR A 56 3.77 -22.77 -1.59
C THR A 56 2.62 -22.18 -0.80
N PHE A 57 2.40 -22.64 0.44
CA PHE A 57 1.34 -22.11 1.30
C PHE A 57 1.50 -20.60 1.52
N LEU A 58 2.73 -20.13 1.76
CA LEU A 58 3.05 -18.71 1.92
C LEU A 58 2.87 -17.95 0.60
N GLU A 59 3.30 -18.51 -0.53
CA GLU A 59 3.24 -17.85 -1.82
C GLU A 59 1.82 -17.63 -2.35
N GLU A 60 0.92 -18.56 -2.03
CA GLU A 60 -0.50 -18.47 -2.39
C GLU A 60 -1.27 -17.45 -1.54
N ARG A 61 -0.71 -16.99 -0.42
CA ARG A 61 -1.39 -16.00 0.41
C ARG A 61 -1.40 -14.62 -0.24
N LEU A 62 -2.54 -13.96 -0.08
CA LEU A 62 -2.68 -12.57 -0.45
C LEU A 62 -1.94 -11.68 0.54
N PHE A 63 -1.05 -10.84 0.03
CA PHE A 63 -0.42 -9.77 0.79
C PHE A 63 -0.73 -8.44 0.13
N CYS A 64 -1.01 -7.43 0.94
CA CYS A 64 -1.48 -6.12 0.54
C CYS A 64 -0.34 -5.10 0.67
N LEU A 65 -0.36 -3.99 -0.07
CA LEU A 65 0.41 -2.80 0.31
C LEU A 65 -0.26 -2.16 1.52
N GLU A 66 0.54 -1.71 2.48
CA GLU A 66 0.08 -1.07 3.71
C GLU A 66 0.55 0.39 3.73
N LYS A 67 -0.39 1.32 3.86
CA LYS A 67 -0.11 2.75 3.95
C LYS A 67 -1.18 3.44 4.79
N ALA A 68 -0.77 3.93 5.95
CA ALA A 68 -1.59 4.84 6.75
C ALA A 68 -1.64 6.24 6.11
N ALA A 69 -2.66 7.02 6.43
CA ALA A 69 -2.91 8.32 5.82
C ALA A 69 -1.73 9.29 6.01
N LYS A 70 -1.14 9.32 7.21
CA LYS A 70 0.04 10.13 7.56
C LYS A 70 1.39 9.61 7.05
N LYS A 71 1.44 8.41 6.44
CA LYS A 71 2.70 7.87 5.87
C LYS A 71 2.86 8.33 4.43
N TRP A 72 4.08 8.72 4.04
CA TRP A 72 4.40 9.14 2.67
C TRP A 72 4.48 7.98 1.69
N THR A 73 5.12 6.88 2.09
CA THR A 73 5.38 5.72 1.24
C THR A 73 4.60 4.49 1.71
N PRO A 74 4.07 3.67 0.78
CA PRO A 74 3.54 2.37 1.13
C PRO A 74 4.65 1.38 1.48
N GLU A 75 4.35 0.46 2.38
CA GLU A 75 5.19 -0.69 2.73
C GLU A 75 4.54 -1.98 2.21
N LYS A 76 5.35 -3.02 1.99
CA LYS A 76 4.81 -4.36 1.70
C LYS A 76 4.21 -4.96 2.96
N GLY A 77 3.02 -5.52 2.84
CA GLY A 77 2.36 -6.23 3.93
C GLY A 77 3.19 -7.40 4.44
N VAL A 78 3.48 -7.37 5.73
CA VAL A 78 4.23 -8.40 6.48
C VAL A 78 3.29 -9.54 6.86
N LYS A 79 2.00 -9.24 7.06
CA LYS A 79 0.96 -10.23 7.38
C LYS A 79 0.06 -10.46 6.18
N TRP A 80 -0.40 -11.70 6.04
CA TRP A 80 -1.35 -12.04 4.97
C TRP A 80 -2.75 -11.47 5.24
N CYS A 81 -3.47 -11.16 4.16
CA CYS A 81 -4.80 -10.56 4.19
C CYS A 81 -5.86 -11.66 4.31
N ALA A 82 -6.26 -12.01 5.54
CA ALA A 82 -7.22 -13.11 5.82
C ALA A 82 -8.59 -12.94 5.13
N VAL A 83 -9.02 -11.70 4.92
CA VAL A 83 -10.29 -11.35 4.24
C VAL A 83 -10.26 -11.70 2.73
N GLY A 84 -9.08 -11.97 2.17
CA GLY A 84 -8.91 -12.32 0.76
C GLY A 84 -9.10 -11.14 -0.21
N ALA A 85 -8.92 -9.91 0.28
CA ALA A 85 -8.95 -8.69 -0.53
C ALA A 85 -7.95 -7.65 -0.02
N CYS A 86 -7.46 -6.82 -0.93
CA CYS A 86 -6.73 -5.59 -0.67
C CYS A 86 -7.59 -4.40 -1.06
N PHE A 87 -7.44 -3.26 -0.38
CA PHE A 87 -8.07 -2.01 -0.78
C PHE A 87 -7.03 -0.89 -0.97
N VAL A 88 -7.38 0.06 -1.83
CA VAL A 88 -6.73 1.37 -1.94
C VAL A 88 -7.81 2.43 -1.98
N GLY A 89 -7.66 3.50 -1.21
CA GLY A 89 -8.65 4.56 -1.17
C GLY A 89 -8.11 5.89 -0.69
N VAL A 90 -8.99 6.88 -0.63
CA VAL A 90 -8.69 8.22 -0.10
C VAL A 90 -9.45 8.40 1.20
N ASN A 91 -8.70 8.63 2.29
CA ASN A 91 -9.28 8.95 3.59
C ASN A 91 -10.07 10.26 3.51
N SER A 92 -11.31 10.24 4.00
CA SER A 92 -12.23 11.38 3.90
C SER A 92 -11.78 12.61 4.69
N SER A 93 -11.13 12.42 5.85
CA SER A 93 -10.71 13.51 6.73
C SER A 93 -9.34 14.07 6.36
N GLU A 94 -8.38 13.20 6.08
CA GLU A 94 -7.00 13.60 5.79
C GLU A 94 -6.75 13.87 4.31
N MET A 95 -7.71 13.53 3.43
CA MET A 95 -7.56 13.61 1.97
C MET A 95 -6.33 12.86 1.46
N ALA A 96 -5.84 11.87 2.22
CA ALA A 96 -4.63 11.13 1.91
C ALA A 96 -4.94 9.72 1.38
N ILE A 97 -4.06 9.21 0.53
CA ILE A 97 -4.17 7.83 0.04
C ILE A 97 -3.86 6.84 1.17
N VAL A 98 -4.74 5.87 1.36
CA VAL A 98 -4.61 4.75 2.30
C VAL A 98 -4.68 3.42 1.58
N GLN A 99 -3.96 2.43 2.07
CA GLN A 99 -3.84 1.10 1.48
C GLN A 99 -3.79 0.06 2.61
N GLY A 100 -4.45 -1.08 2.43
CA GLY A 100 -4.32 -2.18 3.37
C GLY A 100 -5.13 -3.42 3.02
N CYS A 101 -5.19 -4.34 3.99
CA CYS A 101 -6.02 -5.54 3.98
C CYS A 101 -7.51 -5.22 4.16
N GLY A 102 -8.38 -5.97 3.48
CA GLY A 102 -9.84 -5.88 3.66
C GLY A 102 -10.56 -5.36 2.42
N ARG A 103 -11.86 -5.09 2.57
CA ARG A 103 -12.71 -4.57 1.49
C ARG A 103 -13.05 -3.10 1.73
N CYS A 104 -13.27 -2.35 0.67
CA CYS A 104 -13.78 -0.98 0.71
C CYS A 104 -15.09 -0.84 1.50
N SER A 105 -15.97 -1.85 1.45
CA SER A 105 -17.22 -1.89 2.22
C SER A 105 -17.01 -1.81 3.73
N ASP A 106 -15.83 -2.24 4.19
CA ASP A 106 -15.47 -2.31 5.60
C ASP A 106 -14.79 -1.02 6.06
N GLN A 107 -14.65 -0.03 5.16
CA GLN A 107 -13.89 1.20 5.37
C GLN A 107 -14.81 2.42 5.22
N PRO A 108 -15.58 2.80 6.25
CA PRO A 108 -16.60 3.84 6.16
C PRO A 108 -16.05 5.25 5.89
N ASN A 109 -14.77 5.48 6.19
CA ASN A 109 -14.12 6.80 6.11
C ASN A 109 -13.35 7.01 4.80
N LEU A 110 -13.79 6.42 3.69
CA LEU A 110 -13.15 6.55 2.38
C LEU A 110 -14.09 7.19 1.35
N ASN A 111 -13.65 8.30 0.73
CA ASN A 111 -14.42 8.99 -0.32
C ASN A 111 -14.37 8.24 -1.68
N LYS A 112 -13.23 7.61 -1.96
CA LYS A 112 -12.99 6.82 -3.17
C LYS A 112 -12.20 5.59 -2.77
N CYS A 113 -12.63 4.42 -3.21
CA CYS A 113 -11.98 3.18 -2.86
C CYS A 113 -12.10 2.13 -3.97
N GLU A 114 -11.06 1.35 -4.15
CA GLU A 114 -11.03 0.21 -5.07
C GLU A 114 -10.50 -1.06 -4.38
N ASN A 115 -11.15 -2.19 -4.66
CA ASN A 115 -10.73 -3.51 -4.22
C ASN A 115 -9.88 -4.22 -5.28
N CYS A 116 -9.02 -5.12 -4.84
CA CYS A 116 -8.35 -6.08 -5.73
C CYS A 116 -7.93 -7.35 -4.96
N LYS A 117 -7.55 -8.42 -5.68
CA LYS A 117 -7.33 -9.77 -5.13
C LYS A 117 -6.00 -10.42 -5.55
N GLN A 118 -5.01 -9.62 -5.97
CA GLN A 118 -3.68 -10.09 -6.35
C GLN A 118 -2.63 -9.57 -5.36
N ARG A 119 -1.49 -10.24 -5.22
CA ARG A 119 -0.44 -9.79 -4.30
C ARG A 119 0.00 -8.36 -4.65
N TYR A 120 -0.02 -7.48 -3.65
CA TYR A 120 0.34 -6.06 -3.74
C TYR A 120 -0.43 -5.28 -4.81
N CYS A 121 -1.63 -5.72 -5.15
CA CYS A 121 -2.38 -5.14 -6.26
C CYS A 121 -2.89 -3.73 -6.00
N ASN A 122 -3.04 -3.33 -4.73
CA ASN A 122 -3.69 -2.11 -4.29
C ASN A 122 -2.79 -0.87 -4.44
N ASP A 123 -2.14 -0.72 -5.58
CA ASP A 123 -1.31 0.45 -5.91
C ASP A 123 -2.17 1.72 -6.10
N LYS A 124 -1.64 2.88 -5.70
CA LYS A 124 -2.32 4.18 -5.86
C LYS A 124 -2.77 4.49 -7.29
N ARG A 125 -2.09 3.95 -8.30
CA ARG A 125 -2.42 4.12 -9.73
C ARG A 125 -3.78 3.53 -10.10
N ARG A 126 -4.33 2.64 -9.28
CA ARG A 126 -5.71 2.14 -9.46
C ARG A 126 -6.73 3.26 -9.34
N LEU A 127 -6.51 4.20 -8.41
CA LEU A 127 -7.38 5.35 -8.25
C LEU A 127 -7.26 6.26 -9.48
N LYS A 128 -8.25 6.18 -10.38
CA LYS A 128 -8.29 7.01 -11.58
C LYS A 128 -8.23 8.50 -11.21
N THR A 129 -7.38 9.24 -11.90
CA THR A 129 -7.23 10.70 -11.77
C THR A 129 -7.51 11.35 -13.12
N ILE A 130 -7.94 12.62 -13.09
CA ILE A 130 -8.04 13.45 -14.28
C ILE A 130 -6.88 14.44 -14.33
N ARG A 131 -6.69 15.06 -15.49
CA ARG A 131 -5.72 16.15 -15.67
C ARG A 131 -6.47 17.43 -16.04
N CYS A 132 -6.17 18.52 -15.35
CA CYS A 132 -6.77 19.83 -15.60
C CYS A 132 -5.69 20.86 -15.94
N HIS A 133 -6.11 21.94 -16.60
CA HIS A 133 -5.26 23.11 -16.78
C HIS A 133 -5.22 23.95 -15.50
N HIS A 134 -4.03 24.31 -15.06
CA HIS A 134 -3.78 25.19 -13.92
C HIS A 134 -2.87 26.34 -14.34
N LEU A 135 -3.14 27.53 -13.84
CA LEU A 135 -2.22 28.65 -13.92
C LEU A 135 -1.14 28.51 -12.84
N SER A 136 0.10 28.81 -13.17
CA SER A 136 1.20 28.85 -12.20
C SER A 136 1.12 30.16 -11.43
N PRO A 137 0.92 30.16 -10.09
CA PRO A 137 0.75 31.39 -9.33
C PRO A 137 2.00 32.29 -9.29
N ASN A 138 3.18 31.72 -9.56
CA ASN A 138 4.48 32.36 -9.30
C ASN A 138 5.22 32.85 -10.55
N LEU A 139 4.58 32.88 -11.72
CA LEU A 139 5.21 33.31 -12.98
C LEU A 139 4.29 34.30 -13.70
N HIS A 140 4.81 35.46 -14.08
CA HIS A 140 4.15 36.37 -15.01
C HIS A 140 4.92 36.37 -16.34
N PRO A 141 4.25 36.18 -17.49
CA PRO A 141 2.83 35.86 -17.62
C PRO A 141 2.50 34.47 -17.04
N TYR A 142 1.25 34.32 -16.55
CA TYR A 142 0.82 33.07 -15.91
C TYR A 142 0.90 31.90 -16.89
N LEU A 143 1.89 31.05 -16.68
CA LEU A 143 2.06 29.88 -17.53
C LEU A 143 0.96 28.84 -17.25
N LYS A 144 0.14 28.56 -18.27
CA LYS A 144 -0.84 27.47 -18.27
C LYS A 144 -0.12 26.12 -18.32
N ARG A 145 -0.37 25.26 -17.33
CA ARG A 145 0.21 23.90 -17.24
C ARG A 145 -0.87 22.85 -17.07
N VAL A 146 -0.65 21.65 -17.58
CA VAL A 146 -1.52 20.49 -17.33
C VAL A 146 -1.05 19.78 -16.07
N LYS A 147 -1.87 19.75 -15.03
CA LYS A 147 -1.58 19.08 -13.75
C LYS A 147 -2.55 17.92 -13.51
N THR A 148 -2.04 16.85 -12.90
CA THR A 148 -2.88 15.74 -12.42
C THR A 148 -3.59 16.18 -11.14
N CYS A 149 -4.91 16.00 -11.10
CA CYS A 149 -5.72 16.36 -9.95
C CYS A 149 -5.70 15.28 -8.87
N HIS A 150 -6.12 15.66 -7.66
CA HIS A 150 -6.32 14.72 -6.58
C HIS A 150 -7.36 13.65 -6.97
N PRO A 151 -7.23 12.36 -6.58
CA PRO A 151 -8.12 11.29 -7.07
C PRO A 151 -9.62 11.46 -6.77
N VAL A 152 -9.98 12.31 -5.80
CA VAL A 152 -11.39 12.64 -5.49
C VAL A 152 -11.99 13.70 -6.43
N ILE A 153 -11.15 14.44 -7.16
CA ILE A 153 -11.59 15.45 -8.12
C ILE A 153 -11.84 14.75 -9.46
N SER A 154 -13.05 14.91 -9.98
CA SER A 154 -13.51 14.25 -11.20
C SER A 154 -13.87 15.22 -12.34
N SER A 155 -13.76 16.53 -12.14
CA SER A 155 -14.05 17.55 -13.16
C SER A 155 -13.06 18.71 -13.13
N CYS A 156 -13.01 19.46 -14.23
CA CYS A 156 -12.26 20.72 -14.36
C CYS A 156 -13.23 21.88 -14.54
N TYR A 157 -12.84 23.09 -14.11
CA TYR A 157 -13.58 24.32 -14.39
C TYR A 157 -12.66 25.42 -14.94
N ILE A 158 -13.25 26.40 -15.59
CA ILE A 158 -12.63 27.68 -15.98
C ILE A 158 -13.59 28.80 -15.60
N ALA A 159 -13.07 29.90 -15.07
CA ALA A 159 -13.83 31.10 -14.77
C ALA A 159 -13.11 32.31 -15.36
N ARG A 160 -13.88 33.31 -15.81
CA ARG A 160 -13.37 34.57 -16.36
C ARG A 160 -14.20 35.72 -15.77
N ASP A 161 -13.55 36.81 -15.38
CA ASP A 161 -14.26 38.03 -14.98
C ASP A 161 -14.99 38.63 -16.19
N ILE A 162 -16.30 38.87 -16.04
CA ILE A 162 -17.16 39.46 -17.05
C ILE A 162 -17.02 40.99 -17.13
N PHE A 163 -16.48 41.62 -16.09
CA PHE A 163 -16.30 43.07 -16.06
C PHE A 163 -15.08 43.56 -16.84
N GLY A 164 -14.37 42.66 -17.53
CA GLY A 164 -13.30 43.05 -18.44
C GLY A 164 -12.23 43.92 -17.78
N ARG A 165 -12.04 43.78 -16.46
CA ARG A 165 -10.85 44.31 -15.77
C ARG A 165 -9.66 43.44 -16.19
N GLY A 166 -9.33 43.54 -17.48
CA GLY A 166 -8.36 42.76 -18.19
C GLY A 166 -7.00 43.43 -18.11
N ASP A 167 -6.14 42.91 -17.25
CA ASP A 167 -5.05 42.04 -17.68
C ASP A 167 -4.35 42.34 -19.02
N ASN A 168 -3.10 42.81 -18.93
CA ASN A 168 -2.07 42.46 -19.92
C ASN A 168 -1.55 41.04 -19.61
N PHE A 169 -2.24 40.00 -20.12
CA PHE A 169 -1.72 38.62 -20.16
C PHE A 169 -1.46 38.25 -21.63
N ILE A 170 -0.19 38.33 -22.04
CA ILE A 170 0.36 37.71 -23.26
C ILE A 170 1.06 36.42 -22.84
#